data_AF-A0A2S0MI85-F1
#
_entry.id   AF-A0A2S0MI85-F1
#
_cell.length_a   1.000
_cell.length_b   1.000
_cell.length_c   1.000
_cell.angle_alpha   90.00
_cell.angle_beta   90.00
_cell.angle_gamma   90.00
#
_symmetry.space_group_name_H-M   'P 1'
#
loop_
_entity.id
_entity.type
_entity.pdbx_description
1 polymer ?
#
loop_
_entity_poly.entity_id
_entity_poly.type
_entity_poly.pdbx_seq_one_letter_code
_entity_poly.pdbx_strand_id
1 'polypeptide(L)'
;MAMHPEFETWAQSYAGCDGGDIGSPERRAIWLCGIEWGGARTAGQLQAEMQRGEPRPRGGYGNASDNLGYIFNRQAMKILSAIHGTQVSGYRDFCEQAKPFTQGSSGYFKMNLYPIAFKDTNQARWHADFAQATGFEEKSGYIEWCRQLRFPQMRQWAAAARPKLILCLGKSYRDDFHKAFCDENTRLTHDPPIDGRDLWWGVNRDGILVAIIPFMVNRHGLTRNESIQKFGDRIAQLMEQHGCR
;
A
#
# COMPACT_ATOMS: atom_id res chain seq x y z
N MET A 1 27.04 -11.43 1.04
CA MET A 1 26.73 -11.75 -0.37
C MET A 1 26.53 -10.46 -1.14
N ALA A 2 27.08 -10.34 -2.35
CA ALA A 2 26.88 -9.18 -3.20
C ALA A 2 25.50 -9.29 -3.87
N MET A 3 24.58 -8.43 -3.46
CA MET A 3 23.29 -8.22 -4.11
C MET A 3 23.50 -7.88 -5.59
N HIS A 4 22.57 -8.31 -6.46
CA HIS A 4 22.60 -7.91 -7.86
C HIS A 4 22.29 -6.40 -8.00
N PRO A 5 23.17 -5.58 -8.63
CA PRO A 5 22.94 -4.14 -8.79
C PRO A 5 21.64 -3.79 -9.53
N GLU A 6 21.19 -4.67 -10.43
CA GLU A 6 19.92 -4.54 -11.14
C GLU A 6 18.73 -4.64 -10.19
N PHE A 7 18.77 -5.59 -9.24
CA PHE A 7 17.74 -5.72 -8.22
C PHE A 7 17.70 -4.49 -7.33
N GLU A 8 18.85 -3.99 -6.87
CA GLU A 8 18.92 -2.81 -6.02
C GLU A 8 18.22 -1.60 -6.65
N THR A 9 18.56 -1.32 -7.90
CA THR A 9 18.02 -0.19 -8.67
C THR A 9 16.52 -0.36 -8.88
N TRP A 10 16.10 -1.56 -9.29
CA TRP A 10 14.69 -1.85 -9.55
C TRP A 10 13.84 -1.81 -8.28
N ALA A 11 14.30 -2.42 -7.19
CA ALA A 11 13.54 -2.54 -5.95
C ALA A 11 13.42 -1.21 -5.17
N GLN A 12 14.33 -0.26 -5.41
CA GLN A 12 14.24 1.13 -4.94
C GLN A 12 13.41 2.04 -5.86
N SER A 13 13.00 1.56 -7.04
CA SER A 13 12.10 2.27 -7.96
C SER A 13 10.62 2.04 -7.61
N TYR A 14 9.70 2.48 -8.46
CA TYR A 14 8.25 2.27 -8.27
C TYR A 14 7.78 0.84 -8.55
N ALA A 15 8.70 -0.13 -8.58
CA ALA A 15 8.39 -1.55 -8.60
C ALA A 15 7.46 -1.91 -7.42
N GLY A 16 6.44 -2.73 -7.70
CA GLY A 16 5.38 -3.07 -6.74
C GLY A 16 4.30 -1.99 -6.55
N CYS A 17 4.36 -0.90 -7.33
CA CYS A 17 3.26 0.06 -7.37
C CYS A 17 2.29 -0.30 -8.51
N ASP A 18 1.03 -0.53 -8.16
CA ASP A 18 -0.05 -0.67 -9.15
C ASP A 18 -0.27 0.66 -9.90
N GLY A 19 -0.01 1.79 -9.23
CA GLY A 19 0.00 3.11 -9.83
C GLY A 19 -1.20 3.98 -9.45
N GLY A 20 -1.47 4.96 -10.30
CA GLY A 20 -2.44 6.02 -10.08
C GLY A 20 -1.75 7.38 -9.90
N ASP A 21 -2.44 8.31 -9.24
CA ASP A 21 -1.91 9.63 -8.94
C ASP A 21 -1.21 9.62 -7.60
N ILE A 22 0.12 9.67 -7.63
CA ILE A 22 0.97 9.77 -6.44
C ILE A 22 0.72 11.08 -5.66
N GLY A 23 0.20 12.11 -6.34
CA GLY A 23 -0.12 13.42 -5.77
C GLY A 23 1.05 14.40 -5.78
N SER A 24 0.76 15.62 -5.32
CA SER A 24 1.71 16.69 -5.06
C SER A 24 1.29 17.47 -3.80
N PRO A 25 2.13 18.37 -3.26
CA PRO A 25 1.75 19.24 -2.14
C PRO A 25 0.45 20.03 -2.39
N GLU A 26 0.20 20.46 -3.63
CA GLU A 26 -0.99 21.22 -4.05
C GLU A 26 -2.19 20.32 -4.34
N ARG A 27 -1.96 19.05 -4.68
CA ARG A 27 -2.99 18.06 -4.99
C ARG A 27 -2.66 16.75 -4.29
N ARG A 28 -2.90 16.72 -2.98
CA ARG A 28 -2.54 15.61 -2.10
C ARG A 28 -3.43 14.38 -2.35
N ALA A 29 -2.81 13.23 -2.60
CA ALA A 29 -3.50 11.96 -2.81
C ALA A 29 -3.74 11.17 -1.51
N ILE A 30 -4.63 10.18 -1.58
CA ILE A 30 -4.72 9.08 -0.62
C ILE A 30 -3.91 7.91 -1.17
N TRP A 31 -2.98 7.40 -0.39
CA TRP A 31 -2.20 6.22 -0.73
C TRP A 31 -2.79 4.98 -0.08
N LEU A 32 -2.99 3.93 -0.87
CA LEU A 32 -3.36 2.60 -0.40
C LEU A 32 -2.11 1.71 -0.47
N CYS A 33 -1.57 1.33 0.69
CA CYS A 33 -0.37 0.52 0.78
C CYS A 33 -0.69 -0.90 1.25
N GLY A 34 -0.58 -1.86 0.34
CA GLY A 34 -0.59 -3.29 0.65
C GLY A 34 0.78 -3.80 1.07
N ILE A 35 0.86 -5.11 1.25
CA ILE A 35 2.09 -5.83 1.66
C ILE A 35 2.69 -6.64 0.51
N GLU A 36 1.96 -6.89 -0.57
CA GLU A 36 2.38 -7.72 -1.71
C GLU A 36 2.44 -9.24 -1.49
N TRP A 37 1.27 -9.85 -1.23
CA TRP A 37 1.07 -11.30 -1.31
C TRP A 37 -0.10 -11.64 -2.24
N GLY A 38 -0.01 -12.78 -2.92
CA GLY A 38 -0.97 -13.26 -3.91
C GLY A 38 -0.44 -13.26 -5.35
N GLY A 39 0.86 -13.11 -5.56
CA GLY A 39 1.50 -13.15 -6.88
C GLY A 39 1.84 -14.57 -7.36
N ALA A 40 1.87 -14.77 -8.68
CA ALA A 40 2.33 -16.00 -9.32
C ALA A 40 3.57 -15.75 -10.20
N ARG A 41 4.35 -14.70 -9.91
CA ARG A 41 5.52 -14.34 -10.69
C ARG A 41 6.53 -15.49 -10.67
N THR A 42 7.04 -15.81 -11.84
CA THR A 42 8.21 -16.68 -12.02
C THR A 42 9.49 -15.84 -11.91
N ALA A 43 10.64 -16.47 -11.64
CA ALA A 43 11.91 -15.75 -11.60
C ALA A 43 12.27 -15.11 -12.95
N GLY A 44 11.93 -15.74 -14.08
CA GLY A 44 12.13 -15.15 -15.41
C GLY A 44 11.32 -13.87 -15.63
N GLN A 45 10.07 -13.83 -15.15
CA GLN A 45 9.25 -12.61 -15.17
C GLN A 45 9.86 -11.51 -14.29
N LEU A 46 10.37 -11.88 -13.11
CA LEU A 46 11.03 -10.95 -12.21
C LEU A 46 12.30 -10.36 -12.86
N GLN A 47 13.15 -11.18 -13.50
CA GLN A 47 14.34 -10.68 -14.20
C GLN A 47 13.98 -9.68 -15.31
N ALA A 48 12.95 -9.99 -16.10
CA ALA A 48 12.47 -9.09 -17.16
C ALA A 48 11.91 -7.77 -16.59
N GLU A 49 11.23 -7.81 -15.43
CA GLU A 49 10.79 -6.61 -14.71
C GLU A 49 11.99 -5.77 -14.23
N MET A 50 13.05 -6.41 -13.69
CA MET A 50 14.26 -5.73 -13.25
C MET A 50 14.96 -5.01 -14.41
N GLN A 51 15.12 -5.67 -15.55
CA GLN A 51 15.74 -5.10 -16.74
C GLN A 51 14.93 -3.92 -17.31
N ARG A 52 13.60 -3.99 -17.26
CA ARG A 52 12.73 -2.89 -17.71
C ARG A 52 12.82 -1.67 -16.78
N GLY A 53 12.99 -1.91 -15.48
CA GLY A 53 12.93 -0.86 -14.47
C GLY A 53 11.52 -0.30 -14.25
N GLU A 54 11.37 0.56 -13.26
CA GLU A 54 10.13 1.32 -13.03
C GLU A 54 10.46 2.74 -12.50
N PRO A 55 11.11 3.61 -13.31
CA PRO A 55 11.66 4.88 -12.84
C PRO A 55 10.60 5.93 -12.51
N ARG A 56 9.33 5.70 -12.87
CA ARG A 56 8.21 6.61 -12.61
C ARG A 56 7.01 5.81 -12.12
N PRO A 57 6.08 6.41 -11.36
CA PRO A 57 4.84 5.74 -10.99
C PRO A 57 4.04 5.35 -12.23
N ARG A 58 3.48 4.15 -12.24
CA ARG A 58 2.53 3.72 -13.29
C ARG A 58 1.27 4.56 -13.23
N GLY A 59 0.63 4.79 -14.38
CA GLY A 59 -0.64 5.52 -14.46
C GLY A 59 -1.83 4.82 -13.80
N GLY A 60 -1.71 3.52 -13.49
CA GLY A 60 -2.80 2.70 -12.97
C GLY A 60 -3.54 1.94 -14.08
N TYR A 61 -4.81 1.61 -13.83
CA TYR A 61 -5.69 0.90 -14.76
C TYR A 61 -6.12 1.79 -15.93
N GLY A 62 -6.41 1.15 -17.07
CA GLY A 62 -6.93 1.86 -18.25
C GLY A 62 -8.36 2.35 -18.04
N ASN A 63 -9.18 1.58 -17.33
CA ASN A 63 -10.56 1.94 -17.01
C ASN A 63 -10.83 1.80 -15.51
N ALA A 64 -11.70 2.67 -14.98
CA ALA A 64 -12.08 2.61 -13.57
C ALA A 64 -12.75 1.27 -13.20
N SER A 65 -13.52 0.69 -14.12
CA SER A 65 -14.19 -0.60 -13.94
C SER A 65 -13.22 -1.77 -13.75
N ASP A 66 -11.96 -1.66 -14.17
CA ASP A 66 -10.93 -2.69 -13.94
C ASP A 66 -10.69 -2.93 -12.45
N ASN A 67 -10.90 -1.90 -11.61
CA ASN A 67 -10.90 -2.05 -10.15
C ASN A 67 -11.95 -3.05 -9.67
N LEU A 68 -13.08 -3.19 -10.35
CA LEU A 68 -14.17 -4.04 -9.89
C LEU A 68 -13.93 -5.52 -10.18
N GLY A 69 -12.97 -5.85 -11.07
CA GLY A 69 -12.59 -7.22 -11.41
C GLY A 69 -11.96 -7.98 -10.24
N TYR A 70 -11.21 -7.29 -9.38
CA TYR A 70 -10.46 -7.92 -8.29
C TYR A 70 -11.17 -7.80 -6.95
N ILE A 71 -11.26 -8.91 -6.20
CA ILE A 71 -11.94 -8.94 -4.88
C ILE A 71 -11.31 -7.91 -3.93
N PHE A 72 -9.99 -7.84 -3.92
CA PHE A 72 -9.26 -6.88 -3.09
C PHE A 72 -9.63 -5.44 -3.45
N ASN A 73 -9.59 -5.07 -4.73
CA ASN A 73 -9.92 -3.71 -5.17
C ASN A 73 -11.39 -3.36 -4.88
N ARG A 74 -12.33 -4.31 -4.98
CA ARG A 74 -13.73 -4.06 -4.55
C ARG A 74 -13.82 -3.65 -3.08
N GLN A 75 -13.04 -4.28 -2.20
CA GLN A 75 -13.02 -3.91 -0.78
C GLN A 75 -12.28 -2.58 -0.56
N ALA A 76 -11.22 -2.30 -1.33
CA ALA A 76 -10.57 -1.00 -1.34
C ALA A 76 -11.53 0.13 -1.76
N MET A 77 -12.35 -0.08 -2.80
CA MET A 77 -13.33 0.92 -3.24
C MET A 77 -14.36 1.22 -2.14
N LYS A 78 -14.79 0.22 -1.38
CA LYS A 78 -15.73 0.42 -0.26
C LYS A 78 -15.11 1.28 0.85
N ILE A 79 -13.88 1.00 1.27
CA ILE A 79 -13.29 1.80 2.35
C ILE A 79 -12.98 3.21 1.87
N LEU A 80 -12.52 3.39 0.63
CA LEU A 80 -12.30 4.71 0.05
C LEU A 80 -13.62 5.48 -0.13
N SER A 81 -14.70 4.81 -0.50
CA SER A 81 -16.02 5.43 -0.59
C SER A 81 -16.51 5.89 0.79
N ALA A 82 -16.31 5.08 1.83
CA ALA A 82 -16.61 5.45 3.21
C ALA A 82 -15.75 6.64 3.70
N ILE A 83 -14.45 6.63 3.44
CA ILE A 83 -13.55 7.77 3.75
C ILE A 83 -14.00 9.05 3.01
N HIS A 84 -14.51 8.91 1.79
CA HIS A 84 -15.06 10.02 1.01
C HIS A 84 -16.39 10.57 1.58
N GLY A 85 -17.04 9.85 2.51
CA GLY A 85 -18.31 10.24 3.12
C GLY A 85 -19.55 9.61 2.46
N THR A 86 -19.37 8.52 1.70
CA THR A 86 -20.47 7.79 1.06
C THR A 86 -20.65 6.41 1.68
N GLN A 87 -21.85 5.84 1.55
CA GLN A 87 -22.10 4.49 2.05
C GLN A 87 -21.33 3.44 1.23
N VAL A 88 -20.77 2.42 1.90
CA VAL A 88 -20.05 1.31 1.26
C VAL A 88 -20.87 0.56 0.21
N SER A 89 -22.21 0.63 0.24
CA SER A 89 -23.08 0.08 -0.81
C SER A 89 -22.93 0.83 -2.15
N GLY A 90 -22.59 2.12 -2.11
CA GLY A 90 -22.36 3.00 -3.27
C GLY A 90 -20.94 2.95 -3.84
N TYR A 91 -20.12 1.96 -3.46
CA TYR A 91 -18.72 1.92 -3.88
C TYR A 91 -18.49 1.83 -5.41
N ARG A 92 -19.49 1.38 -6.17
CA ARG A 92 -19.45 1.34 -7.64
C ARG A 92 -19.55 2.73 -8.23
N ASP A 93 -20.54 3.51 -7.79
CA ASP A 93 -20.73 4.90 -8.18
C ASP A 93 -19.51 5.74 -7.80
N PHE A 94 -18.97 5.51 -6.59
CA PHE A 94 -17.70 6.11 -6.17
C PHE A 94 -16.55 5.74 -7.12
N CYS A 95 -16.43 4.47 -7.52
CA CYS A 95 -15.39 4.03 -8.45
C CYS A 95 -15.50 4.73 -9.81
N GLU A 96 -16.72 4.95 -10.32
CA GLU A 96 -16.94 5.63 -11.60
C GLU A 96 -16.66 7.14 -11.53
N GLN A 97 -17.01 7.77 -10.40
CA GLN A 97 -16.87 9.21 -10.19
C GLN A 97 -15.43 9.60 -9.81
N ALA A 98 -14.87 8.94 -8.79
CA ALA A 98 -13.55 9.26 -8.24
C ALA A 98 -12.41 8.58 -9.01
N LYS A 99 -12.71 7.53 -9.78
CA LYS A 99 -11.78 6.76 -10.62
C LYS A 99 -10.43 6.44 -9.94
N PRO A 100 -10.42 5.84 -8.72
CA PRO A 100 -9.16 5.55 -8.05
C PRO A 100 -8.27 4.66 -8.91
N PHE A 101 -6.95 4.90 -8.83
CA PHE A 101 -5.93 4.09 -9.50
C PHE A 101 -6.14 3.97 -11.02
N THR A 102 -6.78 4.95 -11.65
CA THR A 102 -7.08 4.96 -13.08
C THR A 102 -6.23 6.02 -13.78
N GLN A 103 -5.70 5.69 -14.96
CA GLN A 103 -4.85 6.59 -15.73
C GLN A 103 -5.53 7.93 -16.00
N GLY A 104 -4.80 9.03 -15.74
CA GLY A 104 -5.28 10.40 -15.91
C GLY A 104 -6.26 10.89 -14.84
N SER A 105 -6.64 10.03 -13.88
CA SER A 105 -7.44 10.43 -12.72
C SER A 105 -6.54 10.87 -11.56
N SER A 106 -7.07 11.64 -10.61
CA SER A 106 -6.30 12.22 -9.51
C SER A 106 -6.76 11.76 -8.13
N GLY A 107 -5.89 11.93 -7.14
CA GLY A 107 -6.22 11.80 -5.72
C GLY A 107 -6.02 10.41 -5.11
N TYR A 108 -5.63 9.40 -5.88
CA TYR A 108 -5.45 8.04 -5.36
C TYR A 108 -4.24 7.32 -5.97
N PHE A 109 -3.41 6.77 -5.10
CA PHE A 109 -2.24 5.97 -5.45
C PHE A 109 -2.30 4.60 -4.79
N LYS A 110 -1.98 3.52 -5.52
CA LYS A 110 -1.91 2.17 -4.97
C LYS A 110 -0.50 1.62 -5.09
N MET A 111 0.00 1.09 -3.98
CA MET A 111 1.33 0.52 -3.89
C MET A 111 1.40 -0.64 -2.91
N ASN A 112 2.54 -1.32 -2.90
CA ASN A 112 2.86 -2.25 -1.83
C ASN A 112 4.22 -1.95 -1.19
N LEU A 113 4.31 -2.40 0.05
CA LEU A 113 5.49 -2.30 0.90
C LEU A 113 6.71 -3.00 0.28
N TYR A 114 6.51 -4.21 -0.25
CA TYR A 114 7.54 -5.02 -0.89
C TYR A 114 7.37 -5.00 -2.42
N PRO A 115 8.44 -4.97 -3.22
CA PRO A 115 8.36 -4.88 -4.69
C PRO A 115 8.09 -6.21 -5.40
N ILE A 116 8.23 -7.33 -4.69
CA ILE A 116 8.00 -8.68 -5.22
C ILE A 116 6.70 -9.21 -4.62
N ALA A 117 5.75 -9.53 -5.50
CA ALA A 117 4.52 -10.21 -5.13
C ALA A 117 4.78 -11.71 -5.00
N PHE A 118 4.81 -12.24 -3.78
CA PHE A 118 4.93 -13.68 -3.56
C PHE A 118 3.56 -14.36 -3.48
N LYS A 119 3.53 -15.68 -3.67
CA LYS A 119 2.28 -16.47 -3.61
C LYS A 119 1.60 -16.41 -2.23
N ASP A 120 2.39 -16.37 -1.17
CA ASP A 120 1.91 -16.25 0.21
C ASP A 120 3.03 -15.81 1.18
N THR A 121 2.66 -15.59 2.44
CA THR A 121 3.53 -15.05 3.48
C THR A 121 4.59 -16.03 4.00
N ASN A 122 4.51 -17.34 3.68
CA ASN A 122 5.42 -18.35 4.21
C ASN A 122 6.85 -18.08 3.74
N GLN A 123 7.79 -18.02 4.70
CA GLN A 123 9.20 -17.77 4.42
C GLN A 123 9.88 -18.97 3.75
N ALA A 124 9.44 -20.19 4.06
CA ALA A 124 9.99 -21.43 3.52
C ALA A 124 9.69 -21.63 2.02
N ARG A 125 8.85 -20.78 1.42
CA ARG A 125 8.55 -20.78 -0.03
C ARG A 125 9.46 -19.85 -0.82
N TRP A 126 10.53 -19.34 -0.21
CA TRP A 126 11.61 -18.70 -0.95
C TRP A 126 12.31 -19.76 -1.81
N HIS A 127 12.01 -19.76 -3.11
CA HIS A 127 12.55 -20.74 -4.05
C HIS A 127 13.95 -20.35 -4.51
N ALA A 128 14.77 -21.34 -4.88
CA ALA A 128 16.12 -21.15 -5.39
C ALA A 128 16.16 -20.12 -6.54
N ASP A 129 15.15 -20.11 -7.41
CA ASP A 129 15.07 -19.19 -8.53
C ASP A 129 14.93 -17.71 -8.10
N PHE A 130 14.25 -17.43 -6.98
CA PHE A 130 14.18 -16.07 -6.44
C PHE A 130 15.48 -15.66 -5.75
N ALA A 131 16.14 -16.61 -5.08
CA ALA A 131 17.46 -16.36 -4.51
C ALA A 131 18.46 -16.00 -5.61
N GLN A 132 18.43 -16.73 -6.73
CA GLN A 132 19.25 -16.44 -7.90
C GLN A 132 18.93 -15.07 -8.51
N ALA A 133 17.64 -14.75 -8.72
CA ALA A 133 17.25 -13.49 -9.35
C ALA A 133 17.55 -12.25 -8.49
N THR A 134 17.46 -12.38 -7.15
CA THR A 134 17.58 -11.23 -6.23
C THR A 134 18.95 -11.12 -5.55
N GLY A 135 19.68 -12.24 -5.46
CA GLY A 135 20.93 -12.33 -4.71
C GLY A 135 20.76 -12.59 -3.20
N PHE A 136 19.54 -12.85 -2.70
CA PHE A 136 19.29 -13.21 -1.30
C PHE A 136 19.06 -14.72 -1.15
N GLU A 137 19.90 -15.38 -0.36
CA GLU A 137 19.71 -16.80 0.01
C GLU A 137 18.36 -17.03 0.70
N GLU A 138 17.97 -16.10 1.57
CA GLU A 138 16.75 -16.19 2.37
C GLU A 138 15.86 -14.96 2.23
N LYS A 139 14.54 -15.19 2.36
CA LYS A 139 13.53 -14.14 2.40
C LYS A 139 13.77 -13.13 3.53
N SER A 140 14.30 -13.58 4.66
CA SER A 140 14.66 -12.74 5.81
C SER A 140 15.63 -11.62 5.41
N GLY A 141 16.68 -11.97 4.63
CA GLY A 141 17.65 -11.03 4.08
C GLY A 141 17.02 -10.02 3.13
N TYR A 142 16.12 -10.47 2.26
CA TYR A 142 15.35 -9.58 1.37
C TYR A 142 14.46 -8.57 2.15
N ILE A 143 13.76 -9.04 3.18
CA ILE A 143 12.90 -8.18 4.01
C ILE A 143 13.75 -7.16 4.77
N GLU A 144 14.88 -7.58 5.33
CA GLU A 144 15.78 -6.67 6.03
C GLU A 144 16.40 -5.64 5.09
N TRP A 145 16.79 -6.05 3.88
CA TRP A 145 17.21 -5.14 2.84
C TRP A 145 16.12 -4.11 2.48
N CYS A 146 14.85 -4.55 2.35
CA CYS A 146 13.75 -3.62 2.07
C CYS A 146 13.60 -2.58 3.20
N ARG A 147 13.75 -2.99 4.46
CA ARG A 147 13.72 -2.08 5.61
C ARG A 147 14.84 -1.05 5.56
N GLN A 148 16.03 -1.45 5.12
CA GLN A 148 17.21 -0.60 5.11
C GLN A 148 17.26 0.35 3.90
N LEU A 149 16.78 -0.08 2.73
CA LEU A 149 16.98 0.67 1.48
C LEU A 149 15.68 1.08 0.80
N ARG A 150 14.68 0.20 0.70
CA ARG A 150 13.41 0.55 0.03
C ARG A 150 12.52 1.47 0.88
N PHE A 151 12.36 1.17 2.16
CA PHE A 151 11.46 1.93 3.04
C PHE A 151 11.88 3.40 3.17
N PRO A 152 13.19 3.73 3.26
CA PRO A 152 13.63 5.11 3.12
C PRO A 152 13.22 5.78 1.80
N GLN A 153 13.25 5.08 0.67
CA GLN A 153 12.80 5.64 -0.62
C GLN A 153 11.30 5.92 -0.62
N MET A 154 10.49 5.01 -0.07
CA MET A 154 9.04 5.23 0.09
C MET A 154 8.75 6.46 0.94
N ARG A 155 9.53 6.69 2.00
CA ARG A 155 9.44 7.90 2.82
C ARG A 155 9.81 9.15 2.04
N GLN A 156 10.83 9.10 1.19
CA GLN A 156 11.17 10.23 0.30
C GLN A 156 10.03 10.55 -0.67
N TRP A 157 9.39 9.52 -1.26
CA TRP A 157 8.21 9.73 -2.10
C TRP A 157 7.09 10.41 -1.32
N ALA A 158 6.83 9.96 -0.08
CA ALA A 158 5.79 10.55 0.77
C ALA A 158 6.12 11.99 1.17
N ALA A 159 7.38 12.29 1.50
CA ALA A 159 7.82 13.64 1.82
C ALA A 159 7.66 14.59 0.63
N ALA A 160 7.94 14.13 -0.59
CA ALA A 160 7.79 14.91 -1.82
C ALA A 160 6.32 15.10 -2.24
N ALA A 161 5.55 14.03 -2.27
CA ALA A 161 4.16 14.05 -2.74
C ALA A 161 3.15 14.54 -1.69
N ARG A 162 3.53 14.50 -0.40
CA ARG A 162 2.73 14.95 0.74
C ARG A 162 1.30 14.37 0.76
N PRO A 163 1.11 13.04 0.67
CA PRO A 163 -0.23 12.46 0.71
C PRO A 163 -0.99 12.91 1.96
N LYS A 164 -2.32 12.92 1.85
CA LYS A 164 -3.19 13.27 2.98
C LYS A 164 -3.42 12.10 3.92
N LEU A 165 -3.41 10.90 3.37
CA LEU A 165 -3.54 9.66 4.12
C LEU A 165 -2.66 8.60 3.45
N ILE A 166 -1.92 7.84 4.25
CA ILE A 166 -1.35 6.55 3.86
C ILE A 166 -2.10 5.47 4.62
N LEU A 167 -2.96 4.74 3.90
CA LEU A 167 -3.78 3.66 4.41
C LEU A 167 -3.07 2.31 4.20
N CYS A 168 -2.48 1.81 5.28
CA CYS A 168 -1.70 0.58 5.33
C CYS A 168 -2.59 -0.63 5.66
N LEU A 169 -2.50 -1.66 4.82
CA LEU A 169 -3.39 -2.83 4.89
C LEU A 169 -2.64 -4.08 5.35
N GLY A 170 -2.90 -4.52 6.57
CA GLY A 170 -2.32 -5.76 7.12
C GLY A 170 -1.64 -5.55 8.46
N LYS A 171 -2.42 -5.60 9.54
CA LYS A 171 -1.94 -5.33 10.91
C LYS A 171 -0.70 -6.10 11.36
N SER A 172 -0.46 -7.31 10.84
CA SER A 172 0.75 -8.10 11.17
C SER A 172 2.05 -7.47 10.67
N TYR A 173 1.98 -6.47 9.78
CA TYR A 173 3.11 -5.72 9.23
C TYR A 173 3.21 -4.31 9.80
N ARG A 174 2.56 -4.04 10.95
CA ARG A 174 2.53 -2.72 11.59
C ARG A 174 3.92 -2.11 11.74
N ASP A 175 4.89 -2.89 12.20
CA ASP A 175 6.24 -2.39 12.45
C ASP A 175 6.98 -2.04 11.15
N ASP A 176 6.69 -2.75 10.05
CA ASP A 176 7.27 -2.43 8.75
C ASP A 176 6.59 -1.19 8.13
N PHE A 177 5.27 -1.06 8.28
CA PHE A 177 4.57 0.16 7.88
C PHE A 177 5.05 1.39 8.65
N HIS A 178 5.32 1.22 9.96
CA HIS A 178 5.94 2.27 10.77
C HIS A 178 7.31 2.64 10.20
N LYS A 179 8.19 1.68 9.95
CA LYS A 179 9.50 1.93 9.32
C LYS A 179 9.41 2.57 7.94
N ALA A 180 8.36 2.29 7.16
CA ALA A 180 8.19 2.85 5.81
C ALA A 180 7.68 4.30 5.82
N PHE A 181 6.81 4.67 6.77
CA PHE A 181 6.05 5.92 6.67
C PHE A 181 6.10 6.80 7.92
N CYS A 182 6.66 6.30 9.02
CA CYS A 182 6.73 6.98 10.31
C CYS A 182 8.18 7.13 10.75
N ASP A 183 8.48 8.26 11.37
CA ASP A 183 9.78 8.53 12.01
C ASP A 183 9.88 7.76 13.34
N GLU A 184 11.10 7.57 13.85
CA GLU A 184 11.34 6.81 15.08
C GLU A 184 10.52 7.33 16.27
N ASN A 185 10.30 8.65 16.30
CA ASN A 185 9.55 9.34 17.36
C ASN A 185 8.03 9.34 17.14
N THR A 186 7.54 8.93 15.97
CA THR A 186 6.10 8.92 15.67
C THR A 186 5.45 7.79 16.45
N ARG A 187 4.67 8.17 17.47
CA ARG A 187 3.87 7.23 18.26
C ARG A 187 2.58 6.90 17.52
N LEU A 188 2.34 5.60 17.29
CA LEU A 188 1.04 5.12 16.84
C LEU A 188 0.07 5.01 18.02
N THR A 189 -1.09 5.62 17.88
CA THR A 189 -2.24 5.45 18.76
C THR A 189 -2.99 4.18 18.35
N HIS A 190 -3.35 3.35 19.33
CA HIS A 190 -4.29 2.26 19.15
C HIS A 190 -5.69 2.79 19.48
N ASP A 191 -6.54 2.90 18.46
CA ASP A 191 -7.94 3.23 18.70
C ASP A 191 -8.65 2.03 19.37
N PRO A 192 -9.72 2.27 20.15
CA PRO A 192 -10.58 1.21 20.63
C PRO A 192 -11.00 0.29 19.47
N PRO A 193 -10.90 -1.05 19.61
CA PRO A 193 -11.19 -1.96 18.51
C PRO A 193 -12.59 -1.75 17.93
N ILE A 194 -12.67 -1.56 16.62
CA ILE A 194 -13.93 -1.43 15.88
C ILE A 194 -14.36 -2.84 15.47
N ASP A 195 -15.49 -3.32 15.97
CA ASP A 195 -15.99 -4.68 15.73
C ASP A 195 -14.94 -5.78 16.01
N GLY A 196 -14.14 -5.59 17.07
CA GLY A 196 -13.07 -6.53 17.46
C GLY A 196 -11.89 -6.55 16.47
N ARG A 197 -11.65 -5.46 15.76
CA ARG A 197 -10.52 -5.27 14.84
C ARG A 197 -9.74 -4.01 15.19
N ASP A 198 -8.42 -4.11 15.07
CA ASP A 198 -7.50 -3.04 15.45
C ASP A 198 -7.43 -1.95 14.38
N LEU A 199 -7.45 -0.69 14.82
CA LEU A 199 -7.06 0.48 14.05
C LEU A 199 -5.88 1.13 14.77
N TRP A 200 -4.75 1.26 14.07
CA TRP A 200 -3.62 2.05 14.56
C TRP A 200 -3.46 3.27 13.68
N TRP A 201 -3.10 4.41 14.25
CA TRP A 201 -2.85 5.61 13.46
C TRP A 201 -1.84 6.53 14.13
N GLY A 202 -1.23 7.40 13.33
CA GLY A 202 -0.36 8.48 13.81
C GLY A 202 -0.14 9.50 12.70
N VAL A 203 0.30 10.69 13.09
CA VAL A 203 0.73 11.72 12.15
C VAL A 203 2.25 11.77 12.17
N ASN A 204 2.89 11.55 11.03
CA ASN A 204 4.35 11.58 10.96
C ASN A 204 4.89 13.02 11.01
N ARG A 205 6.23 13.21 11.02
CA ARG A 205 6.84 14.55 11.08
C ARG A 205 6.43 15.46 9.94
N ASP A 206 6.04 14.87 8.81
CA ASP A 206 5.59 15.57 7.61
C ASP A 206 4.09 15.92 7.67
N GLY A 207 3.40 15.70 8.79
CA GLY A 207 1.98 16.02 8.90
C GLY A 207 1.08 15.10 8.05
N ILE A 208 1.57 13.91 7.69
CA ILE A 208 0.83 12.91 6.93
C ILE A 208 0.18 11.94 7.92
N LEU A 209 -1.13 11.75 7.79
CA LEU A 209 -1.84 10.72 8.55
C LEU A 209 -1.48 9.34 8.00
N VAL A 210 -0.97 8.46 8.86
CA VAL A 210 -0.73 7.05 8.58
C VAL A 210 -1.73 6.24 9.39
N ALA A 211 -2.53 5.40 8.72
CA ALA A 211 -3.49 4.52 9.37
C ALA A 211 -3.22 3.06 8.97
N ILE A 212 -3.15 2.17 9.95
CA ILE A 212 -2.90 0.74 9.75
C ILE A 212 -4.13 -0.03 10.21
N ILE A 213 -4.72 -0.77 9.27
CA ILE A 213 -5.96 -1.52 9.46
C ILE A 213 -5.77 -3.00 9.13
N PRO A 214 -6.74 -3.89 9.46
CA PRO A 214 -6.69 -5.27 9.01
C PRO A 214 -6.64 -5.34 7.48
N PHE A 215 -6.12 -6.45 6.96
CA PHE A 215 -6.14 -6.66 5.52
C PHE A 215 -7.60 -6.71 5.00
N MET A 216 -7.84 -6.26 3.78
CA MET A 216 -9.21 -6.08 3.26
C MET A 216 -9.87 -7.37 2.77
N VAL A 217 -9.14 -8.48 2.79
CA VAL A 217 -9.62 -9.82 2.42
C VAL A 217 -9.20 -10.86 3.45
N ASN A 218 -9.69 -12.09 3.29
CA ASN A 218 -9.47 -13.26 4.15
C ASN A 218 -10.30 -13.25 5.46
N ARG A 219 -10.39 -14.41 6.12
CA ARG A 219 -11.25 -14.64 7.30
C ARG A 219 -10.96 -13.75 8.51
N HIS A 220 -9.72 -13.26 8.63
CA HIS A 220 -9.29 -12.36 9.70
C HIS A 220 -9.25 -10.88 9.25
N GLY A 221 -9.61 -10.61 8.00
CA GLY A 221 -9.61 -9.28 7.41
C GLY A 221 -10.87 -8.48 7.70
N LEU A 222 -10.93 -7.31 7.08
CA LEU A 222 -12.05 -6.37 7.12
C LEU A 222 -12.97 -6.63 5.91
N THR A 223 -13.82 -7.67 6.00
CA THR A 223 -14.64 -8.13 4.87
C THR A 223 -16.13 -7.76 4.97
N ARG A 224 -16.61 -7.38 6.16
CA ARG A 224 -18.02 -7.02 6.40
C ARG A 224 -18.25 -5.55 6.08
N ASN A 225 -19.30 -5.26 5.31
CA ASN A 225 -19.64 -3.90 4.89
C ASN A 225 -19.80 -2.94 6.09
N GLU A 226 -20.49 -3.36 7.14
CA GLU A 226 -20.68 -2.54 8.36
C GLU A 226 -19.35 -2.16 9.01
N SER A 227 -18.44 -3.12 9.16
CA SER A 227 -17.11 -2.86 9.73
C SER A 227 -16.29 -1.97 8.79
N ILE A 228 -16.34 -2.19 7.47
CA ILE A 228 -15.67 -1.32 6.49
C ILE A 228 -16.17 0.12 6.59
N GLN A 229 -17.48 0.32 6.73
CA GLN A 229 -18.09 1.64 6.91
C GLN A 229 -17.53 2.32 8.16
N LYS A 230 -17.61 1.66 9.33
CA LYS A 230 -17.12 2.23 10.60
C LYS A 230 -15.64 2.60 10.55
N PHE A 231 -14.81 1.76 9.92
CA PHE A 231 -13.39 2.08 9.72
C PHE A 231 -13.20 3.29 8.81
N GLY A 232 -13.91 3.36 7.68
CA GLY A 232 -13.83 4.48 6.76
C GLY A 232 -14.29 5.79 7.39
N ASP A 233 -15.40 5.78 8.12
CA ASP A 233 -15.94 6.93 8.86
C ASP A 233 -14.94 7.40 9.92
N ARG A 234 -14.35 6.47 10.67
CA ARG A 234 -13.36 6.81 11.70
C ARG A 234 -12.09 7.42 11.08
N ILE A 235 -11.62 6.88 9.96
CA ILE A 235 -10.48 7.44 9.23
C ILE A 235 -10.81 8.84 8.69
N ALA A 236 -12.01 9.05 8.15
CA ALA A 236 -12.45 10.38 7.72
C ALA A 236 -12.44 11.40 8.87
N GLN A 237 -12.93 11.01 10.05
CA GLN A 237 -12.87 11.85 11.26
C GLN A 237 -11.42 12.17 11.66
N LEU A 238 -10.51 11.19 11.60
CA LEU A 238 -9.08 11.42 11.87
C LEU A 238 -8.47 12.40 10.85
N MET A 239 -8.84 12.27 9.57
CA MET A 239 -8.39 13.20 8.53
C MET A 239 -8.87 14.63 8.80
N GLU A 240 -10.11 14.82 9.24
CA GLU A 240 -10.63 16.13 9.65
C GLU A 240 -9.88 16.70 10.87
N GLN A 241 -9.74 15.89 11.92
CA GLN A 241 -9.08 16.28 13.18
C GLN A 241 -7.64 16.75 12.99
N HIS A 242 -6.95 16.22 11.98
CA HIS A 242 -5.54 16.50 11.72
C HIS A 242 -5.30 17.32 10.44
N GLY A 243 -6.32 18.02 9.91
CA GLY A 243 -6.15 18.93 8.77
C GLY A 243 -5.69 18.22 7.48
N CYS A 244 -6.10 16.97 7.31
CA CYS A 244 -5.72 16.07 6.23
C CYS A 244 -6.90 15.74 5.30
N ARG A 245 -7.98 16.54 5.27
CA ARG A 245 -9.11 16.27 4.37
C ARG A 245 -8.90 16.85 2.98
#